data_AF-G8T9R9-F1
#
_entry.id   AF-G8T9R9-F1
#
_cell.length_a   1.000
_cell.length_b   1.000
_cell.length_c   1.000
_cell.angle_alpha   90.00
_cell.angle_beta   90.00
_cell.angle_gamma   90.00
#
_symmetry.space_group_name_H-M   'P 1'
#
loop_
_entity.id
_entity.type
_entity.pdbx_description
1 polymer ?
#
loop_
_entity_poly.entity_id
_entity_poly.type
_entity_poly.pdbx_seq_one_letter_code
_entity_poly.pdbx_strand_id
1 'polypeptide(L)'
;MKLAILIASFLLLCFGIIYKLANLVLVGAFCYILSLLFDLAQAIILSRKYKKGIVEGKNKSRLVGVSGLLQGSLILYGLIAIYIEHPKEIEISGQIIWFGSIAYYALVGIIVSELTGIPLTMTYGGWKAGYRKRKRRK
;
A
#
# COMPACT_ATOMS: atom_id res chain seq x y z
N MET A 1 11.65 0.02 10.09
CA MET A 1 10.64 1.06 10.43
C MET A 1 9.27 0.72 9.87
N LYS A 2 9.06 0.62 8.54
CA LYS A 2 7.77 0.22 7.94
C LYS A 2 7.10 -0.99 8.61
N LEU A 3 7.82 -2.10 8.73
CA LEU A 3 7.28 -3.34 9.29
C LEU A 3 6.82 -3.17 10.75
N ALA A 4 7.51 -2.34 11.54
CA ALA A 4 7.10 -2.03 12.91
C ALA A 4 5.81 -1.18 12.94
N ILE A 5 5.65 -0.22 12.02
CA ILE A 5 4.41 0.59 11.91
C ILE A 5 3.23 -0.28 11.47
N LEU A 6 3.45 -1.20 10.51
CA LEU A 6 2.42 -2.16 10.08
C LEU A 6 2.01 -3.11 11.21
N ILE A 7 2.97 -3.63 11.97
CA ILE A 7 2.68 -4.46 13.15
C ILE A 7 1.92 -3.66 14.21
N ALA A 8 2.34 -2.42 14.49
CA ALA A 8 1.65 -1.56 15.44
C ALA A 8 0.21 -1.27 15.00
N SER A 9 0.01 -0.95 13.72
CA SER A 9 -1.33 -0.77 13.13
C SER A 9 -2.18 -2.04 13.26
N PHE A 10 -1.63 -3.20 12.91
CA PHE A 10 -2.31 -4.48 13.03
C PHE A 10 -2.71 -4.79 14.48
N LEU A 11 -1.79 -4.60 15.43
CA LEU A 11 -2.07 -4.81 16.86
C LEU A 11 -3.14 -3.82 17.34
N LEU A 12 -3.04 -2.53 17.01
CA LEU A 12 -4.03 -1.53 17.42
C LEU A 12 -5.44 -1.86 16.89
N LEU A 13 -5.54 -2.34 15.65
CA LEU A 13 -6.81 -2.79 15.08
C LEU A 13 -7.33 -4.03 15.80
N CYS A 14 -6.50 -5.07 15.98
CA CYS A 14 -6.91 -6.29 16.70
C CYS A 14 -7.34 -6.00 18.14
N PHE A 15 -6.55 -5.24 18.89
CA PHE A 15 -6.87 -4.84 20.26
C PHE A 15 -8.10 -3.94 20.30
N GLY A 16 -8.21 -2.96 19.41
CA GLY A 16 -9.38 -2.08 19.32
C GLY A 16 -10.68 -2.86 19.09
N ILE A 17 -10.65 -3.91 18.28
CA ILE A 17 -11.82 -4.78 18.04
C ILE A 17 -12.13 -5.63 19.27
N ILE A 18 -11.13 -6.33 19.83
CA ILE A 18 -11.31 -7.24 20.97
C ILE A 18 -11.90 -6.49 22.17
N TYR A 19 -11.38 -5.31 22.47
CA TYR A 19 -11.82 -4.49 23.58
C TYR A 19 -12.94 -3.51 23.22
N LYS A 20 -13.44 -3.54 21.97
CA LYS A 20 -14.49 -2.62 21.46
C LYS A 20 -14.16 -1.14 21.65
N LEU A 21 -12.88 -0.79 21.53
CA LEU A 21 -12.37 0.58 21.68
C LEU A 21 -12.21 1.23 20.30
N ALA A 22 -13.25 1.93 19.85
CA ALA A 22 -13.30 2.59 18.56
C ALA A 22 -12.12 3.55 18.28
N ASN A 23 -11.68 4.29 19.30
CA ASN A 23 -10.54 5.20 19.18
C ASN A 23 -9.25 4.47 18.81
N LEU A 24 -9.01 3.28 19.35
CA LEU A 24 -7.83 2.48 19.01
C LEU A 24 -7.88 1.98 17.57
N VAL A 25 -9.07 1.60 17.09
CA VAL A 25 -9.27 1.15 15.71
C VAL A 25 -8.98 2.30 14.74
N LEU A 26 -9.48 3.50 15.02
CA LEU A 26 -9.20 4.70 14.22
C LEU A 26 -7.70 5.04 14.20
N VAL A 27 -7.03 5.04 15.36
CA VAL A 27 -5.57 5.28 15.42
C VAL A 27 -4.81 4.21 14.62
N GLY A 28 -5.22 2.95 14.71
CA GLY A 28 -4.68 1.85 13.90
C GLY A 28 -4.80 2.10 12.39
N ALA A 29 -5.97 2.58 11.93
CA ALA A 29 -6.20 2.96 10.54
C ALA A 29 -5.31 4.14 10.09
N PHE A 30 -5.16 5.18 10.92
CA PHE A 30 -4.25 6.29 10.61
C PHE A 30 -2.78 5.86 10.57
N CYS A 31 -2.35 4.98 11.48
CA CYS A 31 -1.00 4.39 11.43
C CYS A 31 -0.77 3.62 10.13
N TYR A 32 -1.79 2.92 9.62
CA TYR A 32 -1.73 2.26 8.32
C TYR A 32 -1.53 3.27 7.18
N ILE A 33 -2.31 4.35 7.14
CA ILE A 33 -2.15 5.41 6.12
C ILE A 33 -0.75 6.06 6.18
N LEU A 34 -0.23 6.31 7.37
CA LEU A 34 1.14 6.82 7.53
C LEU A 34 2.18 5.85 6.95
N SER A 35 1.96 4.54 7.10
CA SER A 35 2.84 3.53 6.48
C SER A 35 2.79 3.59 4.94
N LEU A 36 1.61 3.84 4.35
CA LEU A 36 1.44 4.02 2.91
C LEU A 36 2.13 5.30 2.41
N LEU A 37 2.02 6.41 3.15
CA LEU A 37 2.71 7.66 2.81
C LEU A 37 4.23 7.50 2.83
N PHE A 38 4.75 6.77 3.81
CA PHE A 38 6.17 6.46 3.88
C PHE A 38 6.64 5.63 2.68
N ASP A 39 5.85 4.62 2.28
CA ASP A 39 6.13 3.84 1.08
C ASP A 39 6.08 4.69 -0.20
N LEU A 40 5.12 5.63 -0.29
CA LEU A 40 4.99 6.54 -1.43
C LEU A 40 6.25 7.41 -1.56
N ALA A 41 6.74 7.96 -0.45
CA ALA A 41 7.98 8.73 -0.42
C ALA A 41 9.19 7.88 -0.84
N GLN A 42 9.28 6.63 -0.37
CA GLN A 42 10.34 5.71 -0.80
C GLN A 42 10.24 5.37 -2.30
N ALA A 43 9.03 5.18 -2.83
CA ALA A 43 8.80 4.92 -4.24
C ALA A 43 9.23 6.10 -5.12
N ILE A 44 9.00 7.35 -4.69
CA ILE A 44 9.50 8.57 -5.36
C ILE A 44 11.04 8.59 -5.37
N ILE A 45 11.68 8.28 -4.24
CA ILE A 45 13.15 8.27 -4.15
C ILE A 45 13.73 7.17 -5.04
N LEU A 46 13.14 5.97 -5.02
CA LEU A 46 13.58 4.83 -5.83
C LEU A 46 13.40 5.08 -7.33
N SER A 47 12.25 5.61 -7.75
CA SER A 47 11.98 5.95 -9.15
C SER A 47 12.94 7.01 -9.68
N ARG A 48 13.27 8.04 -8.88
CA ARG A 48 14.32 9.02 -9.24
C ARG A 48 15.70 8.38 -9.39
N LYS A 49 16.06 7.44 -8.51
CA LYS A 49 17.33 6.69 -8.63
C LYS A 49 17.34 5.77 -9.86
N TYR A 50 16.20 5.16 -10.19
CA TYR A 50 16.05 4.31 -11.37
C TYR A 50 16.22 5.11 -12.67
N LYS A 51 15.63 6.31 -12.77
CA LYS A 51 15.83 7.23 -13.90
C LYS A 51 17.30 7.60 -14.11
N LYS A 52 18.07 7.70 -13.03
CA LYS A 52 19.53 7.98 -13.07
C LYS A 52 20.38 6.75 -13.44
N GLY A 53 19.77 5.57 -13.65
CA GLY A 53 20.47 4.33 -14.00
C GLY A 53 21.20 3.66 -12.83
N ILE A 54 20.91 4.05 -11.58
CA ILE A 54 21.72 3.67 -10.40
C ILE A 54 21.23 2.38 -9.73
N VAL A 55 20.05 1.85 -10.09
CA VAL A 55 19.40 0.78 -9.31
C VAL A 55 19.59 -0.59 -9.98
N GLU A 56 20.52 -1.37 -9.45
CA GLU A 56 20.61 -2.82 -9.64
C GLU A 56 19.49 -3.54 -8.86
N GLY A 57 18.87 -4.53 -9.50
CA GLY A 57 17.73 -5.27 -8.96
C GLY A 57 18.06 -5.94 -7.63
N LYS A 58 17.56 -5.38 -6.53
CA LYS A 58 17.75 -5.98 -5.20
C LYS A 58 16.98 -7.28 -5.07
N ASN A 59 17.68 -8.30 -4.58
CA ASN A 59 17.14 -9.58 -4.12
C ASN A 59 15.88 -9.39 -3.26
N LYS A 60 14.83 -10.16 -3.57
CA LYS A 60 13.59 -10.24 -2.79
C LYS A 60 13.90 -10.82 -1.41
N SER A 61 14.10 -9.96 -0.41
CA SER A 61 14.21 -10.38 0.99
C SER A 61 12.87 -10.94 1.49
N ARG A 62 12.88 -12.03 2.27
CA ARG A 62 11.68 -12.61 2.92
C ARG A 62 10.86 -11.58 3.69
N LEU A 63 11.50 -10.56 4.27
CA LEU A 63 10.86 -9.46 4.99
C LEU A 63 9.90 -8.65 4.11
N VAL A 64 10.20 -8.53 2.81
CA VAL A 64 9.32 -7.86 1.83
C VAL A 64 8.03 -8.66 1.66
N GLY A 65 8.12 -10.00 1.62
CA GLY A 65 6.96 -10.89 1.54
C GLY A 65 6.04 -10.77 2.77
N VAL A 66 6.62 -10.78 3.98
CA VAL A 66 5.84 -10.62 5.22
C VAL A 66 5.13 -9.28 5.28
N SER A 67 5.80 -8.18 4.87
CA SER A 67 5.16 -6.86 4.82
C SER A 67 3.98 -6.80 3.84
N GLY A 68 4.08 -7.51 2.70
CA GLY A 68 2.99 -7.58 1.72
C GLY A 68 1.79 -8.37 2.23
N LEU A 69 2.03 -9.48 2.94
CA LEU A 69 0.96 -10.26 3.58
C LEU A 69 0.23 -9.47 4.66
N LEU A 70 0.96 -8.76 5.53
CA LEU A 70 0.37 -7.87 6.54
C LEU A 70 -0.43 -6.73 5.91
N GLN A 71 0.08 -6.14 4.84
CA GLN A 71 -0.64 -5.09 4.13
C GLN A 71 -1.93 -5.63 3.48
N GLY A 72 -1.86 -6.82 2.88
CA GLY A 72 -3.02 -7.48 2.29
C GLY A 72 -4.09 -7.86 3.32
N SER A 73 -3.68 -8.37 4.49
CA SER A 73 -4.63 -8.70 5.57
C SER A 73 -5.32 -7.47 6.14
N LEU A 74 -4.60 -6.35 6.25
CA LEU A 74 -5.19 -5.06 6.68
C LEU A 74 -6.21 -4.53 5.66
N ILE A 75 -5.92 -4.62 4.37
CA ILE A 75 -6.87 -4.21 3.31
C ILE A 75 -8.12 -5.10 3.33
N LEU A 76 -7.94 -6.41 3.48
CA LEU A 76 -9.04 -7.37 3.59
C LEU A 76 -9.90 -7.05 4.82
N TYR A 77 -9.26 -6.78 5.96
CA TYR A 77 -9.95 -6.33 7.16
C TYR A 77 -10.76 -5.05 6.91
N GLY A 78 -10.17 -4.04 6.27
CA GLY A 78 -10.87 -2.79 5.95
C GLY A 78 -12.12 -3.03 5.10
N LEU A 79 -12.06 -3.95 4.13
CA LEU A 79 -13.23 -4.34 3.32
C LEU A 79 -14.30 -5.03 4.17
N ILE A 80 -13.92 -5.99 5.01
CA ILE A 80 -14.84 -6.72 5.89
C ILE A 80 -15.53 -5.76 6.87
N ALA A 81 -14.77 -4.80 7.43
CA ALA A 81 -15.28 -3.81 8.36
C ALA A 81 -16.33 -2.86 7.75
N ILE A 82 -16.32 -2.67 6.42
CA ILE A 82 -17.33 -1.90 5.68
C ILE A 82 -18.60 -2.72 5.41
N TYR A 83 -18.44 -4.02 5.11
CA TYR A 83 -19.55 -4.88 4.67
C TYR A 83 -20.33 -5.53 5.81
N ILE A 84 -19.70 -5.79 6.95
CA ILE A 84 -20.38 -6.31 8.13
C ILE A 84 -20.94 -5.12 8.92
N GLU A 85 -22.21 -5.20 9.33
CA GLU A 85 -22.82 -4.21 10.22
C GLU A 85 -22.02 -4.11 11.53
N HIS A 86 -21.13 -3.13 11.58
CA HIS A 86 -20.31 -2.78 12.71
C HIS A 86 -20.73 -1.41 13.25
N PRO A 87 -20.32 -1.05 14.49
CA PRO A 87 -20.39 0.32 14.96
C PRO A 87 -19.82 1.29 13.92
N LYS A 88 -20.48 2.43 13.70
CA LYS A 88 -20.12 3.43 12.68
C LYS A 88 -18.63 3.79 12.68
N GLU A 89 -17.99 3.80 13.84
CA GLU A 89 -16.57 4.15 13.99
C GLU A 89 -15.64 3.08 13.38
N ILE A 90 -16.01 1.80 13.49
CA ILE A 90 -15.29 0.70 12.86
C ILE A 90 -15.49 0.74 11.35
N GLU A 91 -16.71 1.05 10.90
CA GLU A 91 -17.01 1.24 9.48
C GLU A 91 -16.14 2.38 8.88
N ILE A 92 -16.07 3.54 9.55
CA ILE A 92 -15.21 4.67 9.16
C ILE A 92 -13.74 4.23 9.07
N SER A 93 -13.25 3.48 10.06
CA SER A 93 -11.87 2.98 10.04
C SER A 93 -11.60 2.05 8.84
N GLY A 94 -12.57 1.20 8.49
CA GLY A 94 -12.52 0.34 7.31
C GLY A 94 -12.51 1.14 6.01
N GLN A 95 -13.37 2.17 5.91
CA GLN A 95 -13.40 3.10 4.78
C GLN A 95 -12.05 3.81 4.61
N ILE A 96 -11.45 4.31 5.69
CA ILE A 96 -10.12 4.95 5.66
C ILE A 96 -9.07 3.98 5.09
N ILE A 97 -9.03 2.75 5.59
CA ILE A 97 -8.06 1.75 5.12
C ILE A 97 -8.28 1.43 3.65
N TRP A 98 -9.53 1.21 3.24
CA TRP A 98 -9.85 0.77 1.88
C TRP A 98 -9.66 1.88 0.85
N PHE A 99 -10.30 3.04 1.03
CA PHE A 99 -10.14 4.18 0.13
C PHE A 99 -8.71 4.73 0.14
N GLY A 100 -8.05 4.76 1.31
CA GLY A 100 -6.66 5.14 1.41
C GLY A 100 -5.72 4.23 0.62
N SER A 101 -6.00 2.91 0.62
CA SER A 101 -5.25 1.94 -0.20
C SER A 101 -5.45 2.19 -1.70
N ILE A 102 -6.68 2.46 -2.14
CA ILE A 102 -6.99 2.77 -3.55
C ILE A 102 -6.26 4.04 -3.98
N ALA A 103 -6.36 5.11 -3.18
CA ALA A 103 -5.67 6.36 -3.46
C ALA A 103 -4.15 6.17 -3.52
N TYR A 104 -3.58 5.39 -2.60
CA TYR A 104 -2.16 5.05 -2.61
C TYR A 104 -1.76 4.33 -3.90
N TYR A 105 -2.45 3.26 -4.29
CA TYR A 105 -2.12 2.53 -5.51
C TYR A 105 -2.25 3.42 -6.76
N ALA A 106 -3.28 4.25 -6.83
CA ALA A 106 -3.45 5.20 -7.93
C ALA A 106 -2.28 6.20 -8.01
N LEU A 107 -1.92 6.82 -6.89
CA LEU A 107 -0.82 7.80 -6.82
C LEU A 107 0.54 7.19 -7.16
N VAL A 108 0.84 5.99 -6.63
CA VAL A 108 2.09 5.28 -6.97
C VAL A 108 2.22 5.10 -8.47
N GLY A 109 1.16 4.67 -9.15
CA GLY A 109 1.20 4.46 -10.60
C GLY A 109 1.40 5.73 -11.39
N ILE A 110 0.66 6.79 -11.06
CA ILE A 110 0.79 8.10 -11.71
C ILE A 110 2.23 8.61 -11.57
N ILE A 111 2.76 8.60 -10.34
CA ILE A 111 4.11 9.08 -10.03
C ILE A 111 5.18 8.25 -10.76
N VAL A 112 5.07 6.93 -10.75
CA VAL A 112 6.05 6.07 -11.43
C VAL A 112 5.98 6.28 -12.94
N SER A 113 4.78 6.38 -13.52
CA SER A 113 4.59 6.64 -14.95
C SER A 113 5.23 7.97 -15.36
N GLU A 114 4.98 9.03 -14.59
CA GLU A 114 5.49 10.37 -14.87
C GLU A 114 7.01 10.46 -14.71
N LEU A 115 7.55 9.87 -13.63
CA LEU A 115 8.99 9.96 -13.35
C LEU A 115 9.83 9.08 -14.28
N THR A 116 9.35 7.88 -14.63
CA THR A 116 10.10 6.93 -15.46
C THR A 116 9.80 7.04 -16.96
N GLY A 117 8.68 7.67 -17.34
CA GLY A 117 8.22 7.74 -18.73
C GLY A 117 7.75 6.39 -19.30
N ILE A 118 7.58 5.37 -18.45
CA ILE A 118 7.10 4.05 -18.84
C ILE A 118 5.56 4.09 -18.80
N PRO A 119 4.87 3.79 -19.91
CA PRO A 119 3.41 3.69 -19.88
C PRO A 119 3.01 2.54 -18.96
N LEU A 120 2.41 2.86 -17.82
CA LEU A 120 1.87 1.87 -16.88
C LEU A 120 0.38 1.69 -17.15
N THR A 121 -0.07 0.44 -17.12
CA THR A 121 -1.49 0.07 -17.23
C THR A 121 -1.94 -0.54 -15.92
N MET A 122 -3.03 -0.04 -15.35
CA MET A 122 -3.61 -0.57 -14.12
C MET A 122 -4.34 -1.86 -14.44
N THR A 123 -3.98 -2.94 -13.75
CA THR A 123 -4.63 -4.26 -13.83
C THR A 123 -5.17 -4.63 -12.46
N TYR A 124 -5.98 -5.69 -12.38
CA TYR A 124 -6.57 -6.19 -11.11
C TYR A 124 -5.55 -6.51 -10.00
N GLY A 125 -4.26 -6.66 -10.34
CA GLY A 125 -3.17 -6.90 -9.38
C GLY A 125 -2.20 -5.73 -9.19
N GLY A 126 -2.52 -4.53 -9.69
CA GLY A 126 -1.66 -3.35 -9.65
C GLY A 126 -1.16 -2.92 -11.03
N TRP A 127 -0.07 -2.13 -11.04
CA TRP A 127 0.45 -1.52 -12.25
C TRP A 127 1.36 -2.47 -13.03
N LYS A 128 1.05 -2.64 -14.32
CA LYS A 128 1.84 -3.40 -15.28
C LYS A 128 2.52 -2.45 -16.24
N ALA A 129 3.84 -2.57 -16.36
CA ALA A 129 4.61 -1.87 -17.39
C ALA A 129 4.19 -2.34 -18.79
N GLY A 130 3.71 -1.39 -19.59
CA GLY A 130 3.50 -1.59 -21.02
C GLY A 130 4.86 -1.69 -21.70
N TYR A 131 5.34 -2.91 -21.92
CA TYR A 131 6.52 -3.11 -22.75
C TYR A 131 6.17 -2.74 -24.19
N ARG A 132 6.59 -1.54 -24.65
CA ARG A 132 6.74 -1.32 -26.09
C ARG A 132 7.76 -2.35 -26.58
N LYS A 133 7.29 -3.42 -27.24
CA LYS A 133 8.15 -4.28 -28.05
C LYS A 133 8.90 -3.34 -29.00
N ARG A 134 10.18 -3.06 -28.73
CA ARG A 134 11.08 -2.50 -29.74
C ARG A 134 11.03 -3.49 -30.89
N LYS A 135 10.30 -3.17 -31.97
CA LYS A 135 10.43 -3.85 -33.25
C LYS A 135 11.93 -3.77 -33.57
N ARG A 136 12.65 -4.87 -33.38
CA ARG A 136 13.98 -5.05 -33.96
C ARG A 136 13.76 -4.90 -35.45
N ARG A 137 14.15 -3.76 -36.01
CA ARG A 137 14.31 -3.63 -37.46
C ARG A 137 15.37 -4.67 -37.82
N LYS A 138 14.92 -5.71 -38.54
CA LYS A 138 15.80 -6.64 -39.24
C LYS A 138 16.49 -5.89 -40.37
#